data_AF-A0A1W6CIA0-F1
#
_entry.id   AF-A0A1W6CIA0-F1
#
_cell.length_a   1.000
_cell.length_b   1.000
_cell.length_c   1.000
_cell.angle_alpha   90.00
_cell.angle_beta   90.00
_cell.angle_gamma   90.00
#
_symmetry.space_group_name_H-M   'P 1'
#
loop_
_entity.id
_entity.type
_entity.pdbx_description
1 polymer ?
#
loop_
_entity_poly.entity_id
_entity_poly.type
_entity_poly.pdbx_seq_one_letter_code
_entity_poly.pdbx_strand_id
1 'polypeptide(L)'
;MCTALLLVSASAWAAGGYWAGIAEEVCTEVTKVETFAKAGKIEDAKAAFHTAYFGTFEEKKMEIAERSNFGISHTADVEEIFNNLRKAASKPGTGDVSALAETLRRELRKDGKALDAAKVNPDGNEGKK
;
A
#
# COMPACT_ATOMS: atom_id res chain seq x y z
N MET A 1 37.94 22.18 -12.06
CA MET A 1 36.46 22.12 -12.16
C MET A 1 36.04 20.82 -11.50
N CYS A 2 35.42 20.90 -10.32
CA CYS A 2 35.04 19.75 -9.52
C CYS A 2 33.66 19.26 -9.94
N THR A 3 33.57 18.07 -10.51
CA THR A 3 32.30 17.40 -10.78
C THR A 3 31.77 16.84 -9.45
N ALA A 4 30.77 17.49 -8.87
CA ALA A 4 30.04 16.94 -7.75
C ALA A 4 29.20 15.75 -8.24
N LEU A 5 29.55 14.54 -7.80
CA LEU A 5 28.70 13.35 -7.93
C LEU A 5 27.49 13.56 -7.02
N LEU A 6 26.30 13.69 -7.61
CA LEU A 6 25.04 13.60 -6.89
C LEU A 6 24.84 12.15 -6.44
N LEU A 7 25.12 11.88 -5.16
CA LEU A 7 24.65 10.69 -4.48
C LEU A 7 23.13 10.81 -4.32
N VAL A 8 22.36 10.10 -5.14
CA VAL A 8 20.96 9.80 -4.84
C VAL A 8 20.95 9.01 -3.54
N SER A 9 20.48 9.63 -2.46
CA SER A 9 20.35 9.00 -1.15
C SER A 9 19.27 7.92 -1.20
N ALA A 10 19.70 6.66 -1.29
CA ALA A 10 18.85 5.48 -1.03
C ALA A 10 18.60 5.27 0.49
N SER A 11 18.59 6.35 1.28
CA SER A 11 18.73 6.27 2.75
C SER A 11 17.39 6.31 3.51
N ALA A 12 16.25 6.30 2.82
CA ALA A 12 14.95 6.22 3.51
C ALA A 12 14.56 4.77 3.88
N TRP A 13 15.16 3.75 3.25
CA TRP A 13 14.79 2.36 3.48
C TRP A 13 15.49 1.71 4.69
N ALA A 14 16.41 2.43 5.34
CA ALA A 14 17.21 1.87 6.42
C ALA A 14 16.54 1.91 7.82
N ALA A 15 15.38 2.57 7.97
CA ALA A 15 14.72 2.75 9.27
C ALA A 15 13.35 2.06 9.42
N GLY A 16 12.66 1.73 8.33
CA GLY A 16 11.45 0.91 8.30
C GLY A 16 11.73 -0.28 7.41
N GLY A 17 11.44 -1.50 7.84
CA GLY A 17 11.85 -2.72 7.14
C GLY A 17 11.26 -2.88 5.74
N TYR A 18 11.54 -4.03 5.12
CA TYR A 18 11.13 -4.33 3.75
C TYR A 18 9.62 -4.11 3.55
N TRP A 19 8.80 -4.68 4.43
CA TRP A 19 7.34 -4.64 4.32
C TRP A 19 6.76 -3.27 4.68
N ALA A 20 7.31 -2.58 5.66
CA ALA A 20 6.97 -1.19 5.92
C ALA A 20 7.27 -0.28 4.71
N GLY A 21 8.35 -0.57 3.97
CA GLY A 21 8.65 0.09 2.70
C GLY A 21 7.58 -0.14 1.64
N ILE A 22 7.20 -1.40 1.40
CA ILE A 22 6.13 -1.73 0.45
C ILE A 22 4.79 -1.08 0.85
N ALA A 23 4.45 -1.10 2.15
CA ALA A 23 3.26 -0.45 2.67
C ALA A 23 3.21 1.05 2.33
N GLU A 24 4.33 1.78 2.48
CA GLU A 24 4.38 3.20 2.14
C GLU A 24 4.28 3.47 0.62
N GLU A 25 4.79 2.56 -0.21
CA GLU A 25 4.58 2.65 -1.66
C GLU A 25 3.09 2.52 -2.01
N VAL A 26 2.40 1.53 -1.44
CA VAL A 26 0.93 1.38 -1.61
C VAL A 26 0.21 2.62 -1.08
N CYS A 27 0.60 3.13 0.11
CA CYS A 27 0.00 4.33 0.71
C CYS A 27 0.18 5.59 -0.15
N THR A 28 1.28 5.68 -0.89
CA THR A 28 1.54 6.79 -1.83
C THR A 28 0.54 6.77 -2.98
N GLU A 29 0.28 5.60 -3.56
CA GLU A 29 -0.74 5.45 -4.61
C GLU A 29 -2.16 5.66 -4.07
N VAL A 30 -2.48 5.17 -2.87
CA VAL A 30 -3.76 5.44 -2.18
C VAL A 30 -3.98 6.94 -1.97
N THR A 31 -2.92 7.69 -1.65
CA THR A 31 -2.98 9.16 -1.54
C THR A 31 -3.30 9.83 -2.88
N LYS A 32 -2.78 9.29 -3.99
CA LYS A 32 -3.15 9.75 -5.33
C LYS A 32 -4.61 9.43 -5.67
N VAL A 33 -5.11 8.24 -5.31
CA VAL A 33 -6.54 7.90 -5.45
C VAL A 33 -7.42 8.94 -4.77
N GLU A 34 -7.14 9.24 -3.49
CA GLU A 34 -7.85 10.25 -2.71
C GLU A 34 -7.80 11.63 -3.39
N THR A 35 -6.60 12.05 -3.81
CA THR A 35 -6.38 13.36 -4.44
C THR A 35 -7.16 13.50 -5.75
N PHE A 36 -7.07 12.50 -6.64
CA PHE A 36 -7.75 12.52 -7.92
C PHE A 36 -9.27 12.43 -7.78
N ALA A 37 -9.75 11.58 -6.87
CA ALA A 37 -11.18 11.46 -6.59
C ALA A 37 -11.76 12.79 -6.07
N LYS A 38 -11.08 13.46 -5.13
CA LYS A 38 -11.51 14.78 -4.61
C LYS A 38 -11.50 15.86 -5.68
N ALA A 39 -10.61 15.76 -6.67
CA ALA A 39 -10.55 16.66 -7.82
C ALA A 39 -11.55 16.31 -8.94
N GLY A 40 -12.38 15.26 -8.78
CA GLY A 40 -13.30 14.78 -9.81
C GLY A 40 -12.62 14.09 -11.00
N LYS A 41 -11.33 13.76 -10.89
CA LYS A 41 -10.52 13.11 -11.93
C LYS A 41 -10.66 11.58 -11.82
N ILE A 42 -11.82 11.07 -12.23
CA ILE A 42 -12.21 9.68 -11.99
C ILE A 42 -11.26 8.66 -12.66
N GLU A 43 -10.85 8.89 -13.91
CA GLU A 43 -9.96 7.96 -14.61
C GLU A 43 -8.55 7.94 -14.00
N ASP A 44 -8.02 9.10 -13.57
CA ASP A 44 -6.75 9.17 -12.85
C ASP A 44 -6.83 8.47 -11.49
N ALA A 45 -7.95 8.60 -10.78
CA ALA A 45 -8.19 7.89 -9.53
C ALA A 45 -8.23 6.36 -9.72
N LYS A 46 -8.86 5.88 -10.80
CA LYS A 46 -8.86 4.45 -11.16
C LYS A 46 -7.46 3.95 -11.51
N ALA A 47 -6.71 4.71 -12.30
CA ALA A 47 -5.34 4.35 -12.66
C ALA A 47 -4.45 4.26 -11.40
N ALA A 48 -4.53 5.24 -10.50
CA ALA A 48 -3.82 5.19 -9.22
C ALA A 48 -4.26 3.99 -8.36
N PHE A 49 -5.56 3.67 -8.33
CA PHE A 49 -6.06 2.50 -7.60
C PHE A 49 -5.48 1.19 -8.16
N HIS A 50 -5.43 1.06 -9.50
CA HIS A 50 -4.84 -0.11 -10.14
C HIS A 50 -3.35 -0.25 -9.80
N THR A 51 -2.59 0.86 -9.76
CA THR A 51 -1.19 0.84 -9.34
C THR A 51 -1.03 0.48 -7.86
N ALA A 52 -1.90 0.99 -6.99
CA ALA A 52 -1.88 0.65 -5.55
C ALA A 52 -2.11 -0.84 -5.33
N TYR A 53 -3.20 -1.37 -5.92
CA TYR A 53 -3.66 -2.74 -5.69
C TYR A 53 -2.83 -3.76 -6.48
N PHE A 54 -2.88 -3.71 -7.82
CA PHE A 54 -2.20 -4.70 -8.65
C PHE A 54 -0.70 -4.41 -8.76
N GLY A 55 -0.32 -3.15 -9.00
CA GLY A 55 1.07 -2.78 -9.28
C GLY A 55 2.01 -2.82 -8.07
N THR A 56 1.46 -2.82 -6.85
CA THR A 56 2.27 -2.73 -5.63
C THR A 56 1.83 -3.77 -4.60
N PHE A 57 0.59 -3.73 -4.12
CA PHE A 57 0.12 -4.63 -3.05
C PHE A 57 0.19 -6.12 -3.43
N GLU A 58 -0.36 -6.49 -4.59
CA GLU A 58 -0.29 -7.88 -5.09
C GLU A 58 1.05 -8.21 -5.74
N GLU A 59 1.54 -7.37 -6.67
CA GLU A 59 2.77 -7.66 -7.42
C GLU A 59 3.98 -7.81 -6.50
N LYS A 60 4.10 -6.95 -5.48
CA LYS A 60 5.18 -7.01 -4.47
C LYS A 60 4.86 -7.91 -3.27
N LYS A 61 3.87 -8.80 -3.41
CA LYS A 61 3.60 -9.92 -2.49
C LYS A 61 3.15 -9.53 -1.08
N MET A 62 2.72 -8.28 -0.85
CA MET A 62 2.20 -7.87 0.46
C MET A 62 0.89 -8.59 0.80
N GLU A 63 0.01 -8.78 -0.19
CA GLU A 63 -1.22 -9.59 -0.05
C GLU A 63 -0.93 -11.03 0.41
N ILE A 64 0.07 -11.66 -0.21
CA ILE A 64 0.51 -13.02 0.16
C ILE A 64 1.13 -13.03 1.56
N ALA A 65 1.92 -12.01 1.90
CA ALA A 65 2.53 -11.88 3.21
C ALA A 65 1.47 -11.73 4.32
N GLU A 66 0.49 -10.85 4.13
CA GLU A 66 -0.64 -10.70 5.06
C GLU A 66 -1.42 -12.02 5.17
N ARG A 67 -1.77 -12.65 4.05
CA ARG A 67 -2.57 -13.88 4.06
C ARG A 67 -1.86 -15.02 4.78
N SER A 68 -0.56 -15.16 4.57
CA SER A 68 0.24 -16.26 5.14
C SER A 68 0.52 -16.07 6.63
N ASN A 69 0.58 -14.84 7.12
CA ASN A 69 1.02 -14.54 8.49
C ASN A 69 -0.10 -14.05 9.41
N PHE A 70 -1.13 -13.40 8.87
CA PHE A 70 -2.30 -12.92 9.62
C PHE A 70 -3.57 -13.72 9.30
N GLY A 71 -3.56 -14.49 8.22
CA GLY A 71 -4.64 -15.37 7.82
C GLY A 71 -5.63 -14.74 6.83
N ILE A 72 -6.43 -15.59 6.19
CA ILE A 72 -7.35 -15.18 5.12
C ILE A 72 -8.41 -14.17 5.55
N SER A 73 -8.86 -14.21 6.82
CA SER A 73 -9.86 -13.26 7.33
C SER A 73 -9.30 -11.84 7.37
N HIS A 74 -8.06 -11.67 7.81
CA HIS A 74 -7.42 -10.36 7.89
C HIS A 74 -7.24 -9.76 6.48
N THR A 75 -6.69 -10.54 5.54
CA THR A 75 -6.51 -10.07 4.16
C THR A 75 -7.85 -9.74 3.48
N ALA A 76 -8.92 -10.49 3.78
CA ALA A 76 -10.24 -10.18 3.27
C ALA A 76 -10.76 -8.83 3.79
N ASP A 77 -10.50 -8.47 5.06
CA ASP A 77 -10.87 -7.17 5.61
C ASP A 77 -10.09 -6.03 4.90
N VAL A 78 -8.79 -6.22 4.64
CA VAL A 78 -7.97 -5.26 3.88
C VAL A 78 -8.47 -5.11 2.43
N GLU A 79 -8.77 -6.22 1.74
CA GLU A 79 -9.35 -6.24 0.40
C GLU A 79 -10.72 -5.57 0.35
N GLU A 80 -11.54 -5.70 1.41
CA GLU A 80 -12.81 -4.99 1.51
C GLU A 80 -12.62 -3.47 1.57
N ILE A 81 -11.64 -2.98 2.33
CA ILE A 81 -11.31 -1.55 2.38
C ILE A 81 -10.87 -1.05 0.99
N PHE A 82 -10.00 -1.79 0.29
CA PHE A 82 -9.64 -1.48 -1.10
C PHE A 82 -10.89 -1.39 -2.00
N ASN A 83 -11.77 -2.39 -1.93
CA ASN A 83 -12.99 -2.42 -2.75
C ASN A 83 -13.91 -1.24 -2.48
N ASN A 84 -14.05 -0.85 -1.21
CA ASN A 84 -14.86 0.29 -0.81
C ASN A 84 -14.22 1.61 -1.26
N LEU A 85 -12.89 1.75 -1.15
CA LEU A 85 -12.15 2.89 -1.69
C LEU A 85 -12.35 3.02 -3.20
N ARG A 86 -12.24 1.93 -3.96
CA ARG A 86 -12.46 1.91 -5.41
C ARG A 86 -13.86 2.41 -5.78
N LYS A 87 -14.88 1.93 -5.07
CA LYS A 87 -16.28 2.35 -5.26
C LYS A 87 -16.43 3.85 -5.00
N ALA A 88 -15.97 4.33 -3.84
CA ALA A 88 -16.05 5.73 -3.44
C ALA A 88 -15.31 6.66 -4.42
N ALA A 89 -14.13 6.26 -4.89
CA ALA A 89 -13.33 7.02 -5.85
C ALA A 89 -13.95 7.06 -7.26
N SER A 90 -14.71 6.02 -7.64
CA SER A 90 -15.31 5.92 -8.98
C SER A 90 -16.72 6.50 -9.07
N LYS A 91 -17.44 6.58 -7.94
CA LYS A 91 -18.83 7.02 -7.88
C LYS A 91 -19.05 7.90 -6.64
N PRO A 92 -19.12 9.23 -6.80
CA PRO A 92 -19.41 10.14 -5.71
C PRO A 92 -20.67 9.73 -4.93
N GLY A 93 -20.65 9.88 -3.61
CA GLY A 93 -21.76 9.54 -2.72
C GLY A 93 -21.87 8.07 -2.31
N THR A 94 -20.95 7.20 -2.73
CA THR A 94 -20.93 5.78 -2.31
C THR A 94 -20.05 5.49 -1.09
N GLY A 95 -19.39 6.52 -0.55
CA GLY A 95 -18.56 6.45 0.65
C GLY A 95 -17.72 7.70 0.81
N ASP A 96 -17.08 7.87 1.97
CA ASP A 96 -16.09 8.91 2.20
C ASP A 96 -14.71 8.40 1.75
N VAL A 97 -14.27 8.89 0.59
CA VAL A 97 -12.96 8.53 0.01
C VAL A 97 -11.80 8.85 0.94
N SER A 98 -11.89 9.91 1.74
CA SER A 98 -10.82 10.32 2.67
C SER A 98 -10.74 9.33 3.82
N ALA A 99 -11.89 9.00 4.44
CA ALA A 99 -11.94 8.08 5.56
C ALA A 99 -11.47 6.67 5.15
N LEU A 100 -11.87 6.20 3.96
CA LEU A 100 -11.46 4.91 3.42
C LEU A 100 -9.95 4.88 3.08
N ALA A 101 -9.43 5.90 2.40
CA ALA A 101 -8.00 6.00 2.09
C ALA A 101 -7.16 6.04 3.37
N GLU A 102 -7.59 6.81 4.37
CA GLU A 102 -6.88 6.95 5.63
C GLU A 102 -6.92 5.64 6.43
N THR A 103 -8.05 4.94 6.44
CA THR A 103 -8.16 3.61 7.07
C THR A 103 -7.25 2.59 6.40
N LEU A 104 -7.25 2.53 5.06
CA LEU A 104 -6.38 1.63 4.32
C LEU A 104 -4.89 1.90 4.60
N ARG A 105 -4.47 3.17 4.57
CA ARG A 105 -3.08 3.55 4.86
C ARG A 105 -2.67 3.13 6.28
N ARG A 106 -3.55 3.27 7.27
CA ARG A 106 -3.25 2.87 8.65
C ARG A 106 -3.09 1.36 8.80
N GLU A 107 -4.00 0.56 8.24
CA GLU A 107 -3.90 -0.90 8.31
C GLU A 107 -2.64 -1.39 7.59
N LEU A 108 -2.37 -0.95 6.35
CA LEU A 108 -1.16 -1.35 5.61
C LEU A 108 0.14 -1.01 6.35
N ARG A 109 0.23 0.16 6.98
CA ARG A 109 1.40 0.54 7.78
C ARG A 109 1.59 -0.33 9.03
N LYS A 110 0.48 -0.68 9.67
CA LYS A 110 0.48 -1.56 10.85
C LYS A 110 0.92 -2.97 10.43
N ASP A 111 0.38 -3.47 9.33
CA ASP A 111 0.67 -4.79 8.78
C ASP A 111 2.12 -4.87 8.31
N GLY A 112 2.61 -3.88 7.56
CA GLY A 112 4.00 -3.82 7.11
C GLY A 112 4.99 -3.88 8.28
N LYS A 113 4.75 -3.13 9.36
CA LYS A 113 5.57 -3.19 10.58
C LYS A 113 5.51 -4.55 11.27
N ALA A 114 4.34 -5.18 11.31
CA ALA A 114 4.16 -6.48 11.93
C ALA A 114 4.86 -7.59 11.12
N LEU A 115 4.78 -7.56 9.79
CA LEU A 115 5.49 -8.48 8.90
C LEU A 115 7.02 -8.34 9.05
N ASP A 116 7.53 -7.12 9.14
CA ASP A 116 8.95 -6.86 9.40
C ASP A 116 9.39 -7.39 10.78
N ALA A 117 8.59 -7.16 11.82
CA ALA A 117 8.87 -7.66 13.16
C ALA A 117 8.87 -9.21 13.21
N ALA A 118 8.00 -9.84 12.43
CA ALA A 118 7.94 -11.29 12.26
C ALA A 118 9.03 -11.84 11.32
N LYS A 119 9.84 -10.97 10.69
CA LYS A 119 10.90 -11.33 9.73
C LYS A 119 10.38 -12.18 8.56
N VAL A 120 9.20 -11.82 8.04
CA VAL A 120 8.60 -12.48 6.88
C VAL A 120 9.49 -12.28 5.66
N ASN A 121 9.75 -13.35 4.91
CA ASN A 121 10.59 -13.30 3.72
C ASN A 121 9.93 -12.45 2.62
N PRO A 122 10.68 -11.71 1.78
CA PRO A 122 10.13 -10.91 0.69
C PRO A 122 9.23 -11.63 -0.33
N ASP A 123 9.24 -12.96 -0.37
CA ASP A 123 8.32 -13.75 -1.20
C ASP A 123 6.92 -13.91 -0.59
N GLY A 124 6.71 -13.38 0.62
CA GLY A 124 5.46 -13.42 1.39
C GLY A 124 5.29 -14.68 2.24
N ASN A 125 6.22 -15.63 2.20
CA ASN A 125 6.12 -16.86 2.98
C ASN A 125 6.79 -16.73 4.35
N GLU A 126 6.42 -17.61 5.29
CA GLU A 126 7.13 -17.73 6.57
C GLU A 126 8.63 -17.94 6.30
N GLY A 127 9.47 -17.11 6.93
CA GLY A 127 10.91 -17.35 6.97
C GLY A 127 11.17 -18.76 7.50
N LYS A 128 11.96 -19.57 6.78
CA LYS A 128 12.35 -20.91 7.28
C LYS A 128 12.91 -20.76 8.70
N LYS A 129 12.19 -21.30 9.68
CA LYS A 129 12.62 -21.39 11.07
C LYS A 129 13.82 -22.33 11.20
#